data_AF-A0A497TWV1-F1
#
_entry.id   AF-A0A497TWV1-F1
#
_cell.length_a   1.000
_cell.length_b   1.000
_cell.length_c   1.000
_cell.angle_alpha   90.00
_cell.angle_beta   90.00
_cell.angle_gamma   90.00
#
_symmetry.space_group_name_H-M   'P 1'
#
loop_
_entity.id
_entity.type
_entity.pdbx_description
1 polymer ?
#
loop_
_entity_poly.entity_id
_entity_poly.type
_entity_poly.pdbx_seq_one_letter_code
_entity_poly.pdbx_strand_id
1 'polypeptide(L)'
;MRLLGDSALVVSKTRKAEIKQEIADWIEISGHDQEVEKFRAGFPEVSRATFYRWLKTARISAARKEVTEVVKTAQEIRGEAEEGIRTTLPVVVTPDSISLISNSNAIAIIHECITSAKEAVAHCRTDGRIRNLKGFLQANRALLSAVETLSKVSERLMDIQKIEQFHAAIFDEIRKVDPATARRILERMQQLQKTWGLL
;
A
#
# COMPACT_ATOMS: atom_id res chain seq x y z
N MET A 1 15.73 -3.06 55.52
CA MET A 1 14.37 -3.12 54.94
C MET A 1 14.46 -3.69 53.53
N ARG A 2 14.17 -4.99 53.36
CA ARG A 2 14.13 -5.64 52.03
C ARG A 2 12.74 -5.39 51.45
N LEU A 3 12.67 -4.74 50.29
CA LEU A 3 11.44 -4.55 49.54
C LEU A 3 10.96 -5.94 49.07
N LEU A 4 9.78 -6.32 49.54
CA LEU A 4 9.08 -7.54 49.16
C LEU A 4 8.83 -7.50 47.65
N GLY A 5 9.26 -8.56 46.96
CA GLY A 5 9.07 -8.72 45.53
C GLY A 5 7.59 -8.78 45.16
N ASP A 6 7.20 -7.97 44.19
CA ASP A 6 5.94 -8.08 43.47
C ASP A 6 5.85 -9.46 42.81
N SER A 7 5.23 -10.41 43.50
CA SER A 7 4.78 -11.66 42.89
C SER A 7 3.64 -11.34 41.93
N ALA A 8 3.98 -11.07 40.67
CA ALA A 8 3.01 -10.97 39.58
C ALA A 8 2.28 -12.32 39.45
N LEU A 9 1.02 -12.36 39.88
CA LEU A 9 0.11 -13.48 39.64
C LEU A 9 0.03 -13.72 38.12
N VAL A 10 0.12 -14.98 37.71
CA VAL A 10 0.04 -15.37 36.30
C VAL A 10 -1.38 -15.12 35.80
N VAL A 11 -1.62 -13.95 35.22
CA VAL A 11 -2.91 -13.59 34.61
C VAL A 11 -3.24 -14.56 33.46
N SER A 12 -4.44 -15.13 33.48
CA SER A 12 -4.89 -16.06 32.45
C SER A 12 -4.94 -15.38 31.07
N LYS A 13 -4.80 -16.16 29.99
CA LYS A 13 -4.81 -15.61 28.61
C LYS A 13 -6.11 -14.87 28.30
N THR A 14 -7.24 -15.35 28.80
CA THR A 14 -8.57 -14.74 28.63
C THR A 14 -8.65 -13.40 29.36
N ARG A 15 -8.26 -13.34 30.64
CA ARG A 15 -8.29 -12.11 31.43
C ARG A 15 -7.34 -11.05 30.87
N LYS A 16 -6.20 -11.46 30.33
CA LYS A 16 -5.28 -10.56 29.62
C LYS A 16 -5.90 -9.93 28.37
N ALA A 17 -6.78 -10.63 27.66
CA ALA A 17 -7.48 -10.08 26.51
C ALA A 17 -8.54 -9.06 26.93
N GLU A 18 -9.31 -9.38 27.98
CA GLU A 18 -10.31 -8.47 28.58
C GLU A 18 -9.67 -7.16 29.05
N ILE A 19 -8.59 -7.22 29.83
CA ILE A 19 -7.91 -6.02 30.35
C ILE A 19 -7.39 -5.13 29.20
N LYS A 20 -6.91 -5.73 28.11
CA LYS A 20 -6.48 -4.96 26.94
C LYS A 20 -7.63 -4.28 26.22
N GLN A 21 -8.80 -4.91 26.19
CA GLN A 21 -10.00 -4.33 25.62
C GLN A 21 -10.50 -3.18 26.50
N GLU A 22 -10.59 -3.38 27.82
CA GLU A 22 -10.97 -2.33 28.77
C GLU A 22 -10.03 -1.11 28.71
N ILE A 23 -8.71 -1.32 28.49
CA ILE A 23 -7.75 -0.23 28.26
C ILE A 23 -8.03 0.51 26.95
N ALA A 24 -8.41 -0.20 25.88
CA ALA A 24 -8.74 0.41 24.60
C ALA A 24 -10.02 1.25 24.70
N ASP A 25 -11.06 0.70 25.34
CA ASP A 25 -12.34 1.37 25.56
C ASP A 25 -12.17 2.64 26.43
N TRP A 26 -11.33 2.57 27.46
CA TRP A 26 -11.00 3.73 28.30
C TRP A 26 -10.26 4.85 27.54
N ILE A 27 -9.38 4.49 26.59
CA ILE A 27 -8.71 5.48 25.72
C ILE A 27 -9.73 6.18 24.82
N GLU A 28 -10.74 5.47 24.33
CA GLU A 28 -11.79 6.01 23.45
C GLU A 28 -12.76 6.94 24.21
N ILE A 29 -13.03 6.66 25.50
CA ILE A 29 -14.01 7.40 26.30
C ILE A 29 -13.40 8.59 27.05
N SER A 30 -12.21 8.45 27.64
CA SER A 30 -11.69 9.44 28.62
C SER A 30 -10.31 9.99 28.30
N GLY A 31 -9.44 9.24 27.60
CA GLY A 31 -8.20 9.72 26.96
C GLY A 31 -7.16 10.51 27.78
N HIS A 32 -7.41 10.84 29.05
CA HIS A 32 -6.62 11.84 29.79
C HIS A 32 -5.56 11.20 30.70
N ASP A 33 -4.32 11.68 30.58
CA ASP A 33 -3.17 11.20 31.35
C ASP A 33 -3.33 11.34 32.87
N GLN A 34 -4.21 12.25 33.33
CA GLN A 34 -4.40 12.58 34.73
C GLN A 34 -5.14 11.49 35.55
N GLU A 35 -5.80 10.53 34.89
CA GLU A 35 -6.57 9.48 35.55
C GLU A 35 -5.97 8.08 35.41
N VAL A 36 -4.84 7.96 34.70
CA VAL A 36 -4.21 6.66 34.38
C VAL A 36 -3.86 5.86 35.63
N GLU A 37 -3.38 6.51 36.70
CA GLU A 37 -3.04 5.81 37.95
C GLU A 37 -4.29 5.36 38.73
N LYS A 38 -5.41 6.11 38.64
CA LYS A 38 -6.69 5.69 39.24
C LYS A 38 -7.27 4.51 38.47
N PHE A 39 -7.20 4.54 37.15
CA PHE A 39 -7.64 3.45 36.29
C PHE A 39 -6.78 2.20 36.49
N ARG A 40 -5.45 2.35 36.61
CA ARG A 40 -4.52 1.25 36.94
C ARG A 40 -4.85 0.59 38.27
N ALA A 41 -5.31 1.35 39.27
CA ALA A 41 -5.66 0.80 40.57
C ALA A 41 -6.78 -0.26 40.50
N GLY A 42 -7.58 -0.28 39.43
CA GLY A 42 -8.56 -1.33 39.14
C GLY A 42 -7.97 -2.66 38.68
N PHE A 43 -6.67 -2.72 38.38
CA PHE A 43 -5.96 -3.91 37.89
C PHE A 43 -4.74 -4.26 38.75
N PRO A 44 -4.91 -4.54 40.06
CA PRO A 44 -3.79 -4.88 40.95
C PRO A 44 -3.05 -6.17 40.54
N GLU A 45 -3.70 -7.04 39.77
CA GLU A 45 -3.13 -8.28 39.26
C GLU A 45 -2.10 -8.08 38.13
N VAL A 46 -2.03 -6.90 37.54
CA VAL A 46 -1.08 -6.57 36.46
C VAL A 46 0.05 -5.70 36.99
N SER A 47 1.30 -6.14 36.78
CA SER A 47 2.45 -5.33 37.16
C SER A 47 2.44 -3.99 36.42
N ARG A 48 2.87 -2.93 37.11
CA ARG A 48 2.87 -1.55 36.58
C ARG A 48 3.55 -1.46 35.21
N ALA A 49 4.71 -2.09 35.05
CA ALA A 49 5.44 -2.12 33.78
C ALA A 49 4.64 -2.78 32.64
N THR A 50 3.89 -3.85 32.95
CA THR A 50 3.08 -4.56 31.96
C THR A 50 1.87 -3.73 31.52
N PHE A 51 1.22 -3.09 32.48
CA PHE A 51 0.07 -2.21 32.23
C PHE A 51 0.44 -1.04 31.32
N TYR A 52 1.51 -0.29 31.64
CA TYR A 52 1.95 0.83 30.80
C TYR A 52 2.41 0.41 29.41
N ARG A 53 2.98 -0.79 29.27
CA ARG A 53 3.30 -1.36 27.96
C ARG A 53 2.04 -1.60 27.13
N TRP A 54 0.98 -2.16 27.73
CA TRP A 54 -0.29 -2.38 27.03
C TRP A 54 -1.00 -1.07 26.70
N LEU A 55 -1.00 -0.11 27.61
CA LEU A 55 -1.53 1.24 27.39
C LEU A 55 -0.85 1.92 26.19
N LYS A 56 0.49 1.85 26.12
CA LYS A 56 1.25 2.38 24.98
C LYS A 56 0.86 1.71 23.66
N THR A 57 0.71 0.39 23.64
CA THR A 57 0.26 -0.34 22.44
C THR A 57 -1.15 0.07 22.03
N ALA A 58 -2.09 0.20 22.98
CA ALA A 58 -3.46 0.60 22.70
C ALA A 58 -3.55 2.03 22.14
N ARG A 59 -2.77 2.98 22.68
CA ARG A 59 -2.69 4.36 22.15
C ARG A 59 -2.19 4.41 20.71
N ILE A 60 -1.15 3.63 20.37
CA ILE A 60 -0.62 3.56 19.00
C ILE A 60 -1.69 2.99 18.05
N SER A 61 -2.43 1.97 18.48
CA SER A 61 -3.51 1.39 17.67
C SER A 61 -4.67 2.37 17.46
N ALA A 62 -5.09 3.10 18.50
CA ALA A 62 -6.13 4.12 18.42
C ALA A 62 -5.75 5.26 17.45
N ALA A 63 -4.53 5.79 17.56
CA ALA A 63 -4.04 6.83 16.67
C ALA A 63 -3.98 6.38 15.19
N ARG A 64 -3.66 5.11 14.93
CA ARG A 64 -3.67 4.55 13.56
C ARG A 64 -5.07 4.41 12.98
N LYS A 65 -6.08 4.09 13.82
CA LYS A 65 -7.49 3.99 13.40
C LYS A 65 -8.01 5.37 12.97
N GLU A 66 -7.74 6.40 13.77
CA GLU A 66 -8.14 7.79 13.47
C GLU A 66 -7.51 8.30 12.17
N VAL A 67 -6.20 8.08 11.96
CA VAL A 67 -5.52 8.45 10.71
C VAL A 67 -6.12 7.74 9.49
N THR A 68 -6.53 6.48 9.65
CA THR A 68 -7.11 5.68 8.57
C THR A 68 -8.51 6.20 8.19
N GLU A 69 -9.31 6.60 9.19
CA GLU A 69 -10.64 7.18 8.96
C GLU A 69 -10.55 8.55 8.28
N VAL A 70 -9.66 9.44 8.74
CA VAL A 70 -9.44 10.77 8.12
C VAL A 70 -8.99 10.65 6.66
N VAL A 71 -8.10 9.70 6.35
CA VAL A 71 -7.65 9.45 4.97
C VAL A 71 -8.82 8.97 4.09
N LYS A 72 -9.70 8.12 4.63
CA LYS A 72 -10.87 7.63 3.91
C LYS A 72 -11.86 8.76 3.61
N THR A 73 -12.15 9.62 4.59
CA THR A 73 -13.05 10.78 4.38
C THR A 73 -12.47 11.76 3.36
N ALA A 74 -11.16 12.01 3.40
CA ALA A 74 -10.49 12.86 2.42
C ALA A 74 -10.52 12.28 0.99
N GLN A 75 -10.45 10.96 0.84
CA GLN A 75 -10.59 10.28 -0.45
C GLN A 75 -12.01 10.38 -1.01
N GLU A 76 -13.03 10.25 -0.16
CA GLU A 76 -14.44 10.37 -0.55
C GLU A 76 -14.77 11.79 -1.04
N ILE A 77 -14.35 12.83 -0.28
CA ILE A 77 -14.54 14.25 -0.66
C ILE A 77 -13.83 14.57 -1.99
N ARG A 78 -12.65 13.99 -2.22
CA ARG A 78 -11.92 14.20 -3.47
C ARG A 78 -12.63 13.55 -4.67
N GLY A 79 -13.22 12.38 -4.49
CA GLY A 79 -14.01 11.71 -5.54
C GLY A 79 -15.21 12.52 -5.99
N GLU A 80 -15.98 13.08 -5.04
CA GLU A 80 -17.16 13.90 -5.32
C GLU A 80 -16.79 15.21 -6.04
N ALA A 81 -15.70 15.86 -5.63
CA ALA A 81 -15.20 17.07 -6.28
C ALA A 81 -14.68 16.80 -7.71
N GLU A 82 -14.00 15.68 -7.93
CA GLU A 82 -13.52 15.29 -9.27
C GLU A 82 -14.68 14.96 -10.23
N GLU A 83 -15.79 14.42 -9.72
CA GLU A 83 -16.98 14.11 -10.51
C GLU A 83 -17.81 15.35 -10.90
N GLY A 84 -17.91 16.33 -9.99
CA GLY A 84 -18.52 17.64 -10.28
C GLY A 84 -17.73 18.51 -11.26
N ILE A 85 -16.40 18.41 -11.25
CA ILE A 85 -15.54 19.14 -12.19
C ILE A 85 -15.58 18.49 -13.59
N ARG A 86 -15.65 17.15 -13.67
CA ARG A 86 -15.74 16.41 -14.95
C ARG A 86 -17.04 16.65 -15.73
N THR A 87 -18.13 16.95 -15.04
CA THR A 87 -19.44 17.18 -15.67
C THR A 87 -19.61 18.57 -16.27
N THR A 88 -18.79 19.54 -15.85
CA THR A 88 -19.01 20.96 -16.18
C THR A 88 -18.04 21.50 -17.24
N LEU A 89 -16.90 20.84 -17.46
CA LEU A 89 -15.89 21.27 -18.42
C LEU A 89 -15.75 20.26 -19.56
N PRO A 90 -15.84 20.67 -20.84
CA PRO A 90 -15.49 19.81 -21.96
C PRO A 90 -14.00 19.47 -21.82
N VAL A 91 -13.72 18.24 -21.39
CA VAL A 91 -12.36 17.74 -21.26
C VAL A 91 -11.73 17.77 -22.65
N VAL A 92 -10.66 18.54 -22.81
CA VAL A 92 -9.85 18.50 -24.01
C VAL A 92 -9.19 17.12 -24.03
N VAL A 93 -9.77 16.20 -24.78
CA VAL A 93 -9.24 14.85 -24.95
C VAL A 93 -7.94 14.95 -25.75
N THR A 94 -6.82 14.90 -25.03
CA THR A 94 -5.49 14.77 -25.62
C THR A 94 -5.12 13.29 -25.72
N PRO A 95 -4.28 12.89 -26.68
CA PRO A 95 -3.77 11.52 -26.76
C PRO A 95 -3.19 11.01 -25.43
N ASP A 96 -2.59 11.90 -24.64
CA ASP A 96 -2.04 11.58 -23.30
C ASP A 96 -3.12 11.11 -22.31
N SER A 97 -4.38 11.54 -22.45
CA SER A 97 -5.50 11.12 -21.59
C SER A 97 -5.98 9.68 -21.85
N ILE A 98 -5.41 9.01 -22.86
CA ILE A 98 -5.73 7.64 -23.28
C ILE A 98 -4.60 6.67 -22.85
N SER A 99 -3.50 7.19 -22.28
CA SER A 99 -2.32 6.39 -21.96
C SER A 99 -2.67 5.22 -21.03
N LEU A 100 -2.39 4.01 -21.51
CA LEU A 100 -2.79 2.71 -20.94
C LEU A 100 -1.94 2.30 -19.73
N ILE A 101 -1.08 3.18 -19.20
CA ILE A 101 -0.10 2.81 -18.18
C ILE A 101 -0.73 2.82 -16.78
N SER A 102 -1.70 1.93 -16.57
CA SER A 102 -2.13 1.48 -15.23
C SER A 102 -1.22 0.38 -14.67
N ASN A 103 -0.31 -0.19 -15.48
CA ASN A 103 0.51 -1.35 -15.12
C ASN A 103 1.77 -1.04 -14.29
N SER A 104 1.78 0.03 -13.50
CA SER A 104 2.88 0.35 -12.58
C SER A 104 3.19 -0.77 -11.57
N ASN A 105 2.23 -1.68 -11.33
CA ASN A 105 2.37 -2.78 -10.39
C ASN A 105 3.30 -3.91 -10.89
N ALA A 106 3.29 -4.26 -12.18
CA ALA A 106 4.05 -5.41 -12.67
C ALA A 106 5.57 -5.20 -12.58
N ILE A 107 6.05 -4.02 -12.97
CA ILE A 107 7.47 -3.66 -12.84
C ILE A 107 7.87 -3.60 -11.35
N ALA A 108 7.02 -3.01 -10.50
CA ALA A 108 7.27 -2.92 -9.06
C ALA A 108 7.40 -4.32 -8.42
N ILE A 109 6.48 -5.23 -8.73
CA ILE A 109 6.52 -6.64 -8.27
C ILE A 109 7.80 -7.34 -8.74
N ILE A 110 8.20 -7.14 -10.00
CA ILE A 110 9.43 -7.76 -10.52
C ILE A 110 10.67 -7.20 -9.81
N HIS A 111 10.70 -5.89 -9.52
CA HIS A 111 11.77 -5.29 -8.72
C HIS A 111 11.82 -5.83 -7.29
N GLU A 112 10.68 -6.06 -6.66
CA GLU A 112 10.60 -6.69 -5.34
C GLU A 112 11.13 -8.13 -5.38
N CYS A 113 10.80 -8.90 -6.41
CA CYS A 113 11.34 -10.24 -6.65
C CYS A 113 12.86 -10.22 -6.82
N ILE A 114 13.40 -9.28 -7.60
CA ILE A 114 14.85 -9.11 -7.78
C ILE A 114 15.53 -8.76 -6.46
N THR A 115 14.92 -7.86 -5.67
CA THR A 115 15.45 -7.42 -4.38
C THR A 115 15.49 -8.59 -3.39
N SER A 116 14.39 -9.32 -3.27
CA SER A 116 14.29 -10.53 -2.43
C SER A 116 15.31 -11.60 -2.83
N ALA A 117 15.51 -11.81 -4.14
CA ALA A 117 16.50 -12.75 -4.63
C ALA A 117 17.94 -12.30 -4.32
N LYS A 118 18.24 -11.00 -4.40
CA LYS A 118 19.55 -10.43 -4.01
C LYS A 118 19.81 -10.60 -2.51
N GLU A 119 18.81 -10.36 -1.67
CA GLU A 119 18.91 -10.59 -0.23
C GLU A 119 19.15 -12.06 0.10
N ALA A 120 18.44 -12.98 -0.56
CA ALA A 120 18.67 -14.42 -0.42
C ALA A 120 20.09 -14.83 -0.85
N VAL A 121 20.61 -14.25 -1.93
CA VAL A 121 22.00 -14.46 -2.37
C VAL A 121 22.99 -13.95 -1.31
N ALA A 122 22.75 -12.77 -0.74
CA ALA A 122 23.60 -12.19 0.29
C ALA A 122 23.61 -13.05 1.56
N HIS A 123 22.44 -13.54 1.99
CA HIS A 123 22.32 -14.43 3.16
C HIS A 123 23.02 -15.78 2.96
N CYS A 124 23.14 -16.27 1.72
CA CYS A 124 23.88 -17.49 1.42
C CYS A 124 25.41 -17.30 1.48
N ARG A 125 25.89 -16.05 1.58
CA ARG A 125 27.31 -15.70 1.70
C ARG A 125 27.65 -15.31 3.13
N THR A 126 28.78 -15.80 3.63
CA THR A 126 29.36 -15.38 4.91
C THR A 126 30.86 -15.19 4.69
N ASP A 127 31.39 -14.03 5.04
CA ASP A 127 32.82 -13.68 4.86
C ASP A 127 33.36 -13.94 3.44
N GLY A 128 32.53 -13.64 2.42
CA GLY A 128 32.87 -13.85 1.01
C GLY A 128 32.81 -15.31 0.54
N ARG A 129 32.51 -16.27 1.42
CA ARG A 129 32.35 -17.69 1.07
C ARG A 129 30.88 -18.09 0.99
N ILE A 130 30.56 -19.01 0.09
CA ILE A 130 29.20 -19.55 -0.06
C ILE A 130 28.99 -20.63 1.00
N ARG A 131 28.15 -20.37 2.00
CA ARG A 131 27.86 -21.33 3.09
C ARG A 131 26.75 -22.32 2.70
N ASN A 132 25.81 -21.87 1.88
CA ASN A 132 24.71 -22.70 1.38
C ASN A 132 24.67 -22.65 -0.16
N LEU A 133 25.35 -23.60 -0.80
CA LEU A 133 25.44 -23.67 -2.26
C LEU A 133 24.08 -23.88 -2.92
N LYS A 134 23.23 -24.74 -2.34
CA LYS A 134 21.90 -25.04 -2.91
C LYS A 134 21.00 -23.80 -2.87
N GLY A 135 20.96 -23.11 -1.75
CA GLY A 135 20.21 -21.84 -1.61
C GLY A 135 20.74 -20.76 -2.54
N PHE A 136 22.06 -20.63 -2.67
CA PHE A 136 22.70 -19.69 -3.58
C PHE A 136 22.34 -19.96 -5.05
N LEU A 137 22.40 -21.21 -5.50
CA LEU A 137 22.02 -21.59 -6.87
C LEU A 137 20.54 -21.34 -7.14
N GLN A 138 19.66 -21.63 -6.18
CA GLN A 138 18.23 -21.40 -6.31
C GLN A 138 17.89 -19.90 -6.38
N ALA A 139 18.52 -19.08 -5.53
CA ALA A 139 18.34 -17.63 -5.55
C ALA A 139 18.83 -17.00 -6.87
N ASN A 140 19.96 -17.47 -7.41
CA ASN A 140 20.44 -17.02 -8.71
C ASN A 140 19.50 -17.40 -9.87
N ARG A 141 18.91 -18.60 -9.84
CA ARG A 141 17.89 -19.00 -10.83
C ARG A 141 16.65 -18.13 -10.75
N ALA A 142 16.18 -17.82 -9.55
CA ALA A 142 15.06 -16.91 -9.34
C ALA A 142 15.37 -15.50 -9.86
N LEU A 143 16.59 -15.01 -9.62
CA LEU A 143 17.05 -13.72 -10.13
C LEU A 143 17.10 -13.69 -11.67
N LEU A 144 17.65 -14.74 -12.30
CA LEU A 144 17.67 -14.85 -13.76
C LEU A 144 16.24 -14.83 -14.35
N SER A 145 15.34 -15.63 -13.78
CA SER A 145 13.94 -15.68 -14.24
C SER A 145 13.21 -14.34 -14.07
N ALA A 146 13.47 -13.62 -12.97
CA ALA A 146 12.90 -12.29 -12.75
C ALA A 146 13.41 -11.28 -13.78
N VAL A 147 14.70 -11.32 -14.12
CA VAL A 147 15.31 -10.45 -15.15
C VAL A 147 14.78 -10.77 -16.55
N GLU A 148 14.64 -12.05 -16.91
CA GLU A 148 14.02 -12.44 -18.19
C GLU A 148 12.58 -11.96 -18.29
N THR A 149 11.83 -12.06 -17.20
CA THR A 149 10.44 -11.57 -17.12
C THR A 149 10.41 -10.04 -17.28
N LEU A 150 11.34 -9.32 -16.62
CA LEU A 150 11.47 -7.88 -16.77
C LEU A 150 11.73 -7.46 -18.21
N SER A 151 12.64 -8.17 -18.91
CA SER A 151 12.95 -7.91 -20.32
C SER A 151 11.72 -8.05 -21.19
N LYS A 152 10.96 -9.14 -21.03
CA LYS A 152 9.71 -9.37 -21.78
C LYS A 152 8.67 -8.30 -21.50
N VAL A 153 8.48 -7.93 -20.23
CA VAL A 153 7.55 -6.85 -19.86
C VAL A 153 8.00 -5.52 -20.47
N SER A 154 9.30 -5.21 -20.42
CA SER A 154 9.87 -4.00 -21.02
C SER A 154 9.64 -3.94 -22.54
N GLU A 155 9.85 -5.05 -23.26
CA GLU A 155 9.57 -5.12 -24.70
C GLU A 155 8.10 -4.85 -25.00
N ARG A 156 7.17 -5.44 -24.23
CA ARG A 156 5.74 -5.20 -24.40
C ARG A 156 5.34 -3.75 -24.12
N LEU A 157 5.95 -3.12 -23.12
CA LEU A 157 5.72 -1.71 -22.83
C LEU A 157 6.24 -0.81 -23.96
N MET A 158 7.40 -1.12 -24.54
CA MET A 158 7.92 -0.41 -25.71
C MET A 158 6.99 -0.58 -26.92
N ASP A 159 6.45 -1.77 -27.16
CA ASP A 159 5.48 -2.02 -28.23
C ASP A 159 4.19 -1.20 -28.04
N ILE A 160 3.67 -1.15 -26.81
CA ILE A 160 2.51 -0.32 -26.46
C ILE A 160 2.81 1.16 -26.72
N GLN A 161 3.97 1.66 -26.29
CA GLN A 161 4.36 3.04 -26.51
C GLN A 161 4.46 3.39 -28.01
N LYS A 162 5.00 2.48 -28.84
CA LYS A 162 5.02 2.66 -30.30
C LYS A 162 3.62 2.72 -30.90
N ILE A 163 2.70 1.88 -30.43
CA ILE A 163 1.30 1.89 -30.87
C ILE A 163 0.62 3.20 -30.46
N GLU A 164 0.86 3.70 -29.24
CA GLU A 164 0.34 4.99 -28.79
C GLU A 164 0.86 6.14 -29.65
N GLN A 165 2.16 6.17 -29.96
CA GLN A 165 2.74 7.16 -30.87
C GLN A 165 2.15 7.08 -32.28
N PHE A 166 1.94 5.87 -32.80
CA PHE A 166 1.32 5.65 -34.10
C PHE A 166 -0.14 6.16 -34.12
N HIS A 167 -0.92 5.83 -33.09
CA HIS A 167 -2.28 6.36 -32.96
C HIS A 167 -2.29 7.88 -32.86
N ALA A 168 -1.40 8.47 -32.06
CA ALA A 168 -1.29 9.92 -31.94
C ALA A 168 -1.02 10.59 -33.29
N ALA A 169 -0.09 10.05 -34.08
CA ALA A 169 0.21 10.56 -35.42
C ALA A 169 -1.00 10.47 -36.36
N ILE A 170 -1.74 9.36 -36.35
CA ILE A 170 -2.98 9.23 -37.13
C ILE A 170 -4.02 10.27 -36.70
N PHE A 171 -4.22 10.45 -35.39
CA PHE A 171 -5.19 11.42 -34.89
C PHE A 171 -4.83 12.84 -35.24
N ASP A 172 -3.55 13.19 -35.25
CA ASP A 172 -3.09 14.51 -35.67
C ASP A 172 -3.36 14.75 -37.15
N GLU A 173 -3.20 13.75 -38.02
CA GLU A 173 -3.59 13.87 -39.43
C GLU A 173 -5.10 13.99 -39.63
N ILE A 174 -5.90 13.17 -38.93
CA ILE A 174 -7.37 13.26 -39.01
C ILE A 174 -7.84 14.63 -38.52
N ARG A 175 -7.25 15.14 -37.43
CA ARG A 175 -7.60 16.44 -36.85
C ARG A 175 -7.33 17.60 -37.81
N LYS A 176 -6.30 17.51 -38.66
CA LYS A 176 -6.02 18.54 -39.68
C LYS A 176 -7.13 18.61 -40.73
N VAL A 177 -7.76 17.49 -41.07
CA VAL A 177 -8.81 17.42 -42.11
C VAL A 177 -10.20 17.69 -41.52
N ASP A 178 -10.55 17.04 -40.41
CA ASP A 178 -11.84 17.19 -39.73
C ASP A 178 -11.68 17.04 -38.21
N PRO A 179 -11.57 18.17 -37.48
CA PRO A 179 -11.45 18.18 -36.03
C PRO A 179 -12.65 17.56 -35.30
N ALA A 180 -13.86 17.63 -35.89
CA ALA A 180 -15.08 17.12 -35.24
C ALA A 180 -15.11 15.59 -35.25
N THR A 181 -14.70 14.98 -36.36
CA THR A 181 -14.56 13.52 -36.47
C THR A 181 -13.46 12.99 -35.56
N ALA A 182 -12.31 13.67 -35.47
CA ALA A 182 -11.22 13.28 -34.56
C ALA A 182 -11.70 13.20 -33.10
N ARG A 183 -12.48 14.19 -32.62
CA ARG A 183 -13.05 14.20 -31.26
C ARG A 183 -14.00 13.04 -31.02
N ARG A 184 -14.93 12.78 -31.94
CA ARG A 184 -15.89 11.67 -31.83
C ARG A 184 -15.19 10.31 -31.72
N ILE A 185 -14.12 10.10 -32.49
CA ILE A 185 -13.37 8.84 -32.44
C ILE A 185 -12.66 8.71 -31.08
N LEU A 186 -12.03 9.77 -30.58
CA LEU A 186 -11.39 9.77 -29.26
C LEU A 186 -12.39 9.47 -28.13
N GLU A 187 -13.56 10.12 -28.14
CA GLU A 187 -14.64 9.84 -27.17
C GLU A 187 -15.09 8.37 -27.23
N ARG A 188 -15.22 7.81 -28.45
CA ARG A 188 -15.60 6.41 -28.62
C ARG A 188 -14.52 5.45 -28.10
N MET A 189 -13.24 5.77 -28.31
CA MET A 189 -12.14 4.99 -27.76
C MET A 189 -12.16 5.00 -26.23
N GLN A 190 -12.39 6.16 -25.59
CA GLN A 190 -12.52 6.24 -24.14
C GLN A 190 -13.72 5.43 -23.61
N GLN A 191 -14.85 5.46 -24.30
CA GLN A 191 -16.02 4.62 -23.95
C GLN A 191 -15.69 3.12 -24.04
N LEU A 192 -14.98 2.71 -25.09
CA LEU A 192 -14.55 1.32 -25.25
C LEU A 192 -13.56 0.91 -24.16
N GLN A 193 -12.61 1.77 -23.80
CA GLN A 193 -11.68 1.51 -22.70
C GLN A 193 -12.40 1.31 -21.36
N LYS A 194 -13.39 2.14 -21.03
CA LYS A 194 -14.23 1.96 -19.83
C LYS A 194 -15.02 0.64 -19.89
N THR A 195 -15.56 0.31 -21.05
CA THR A 195 -16.32 -0.93 -21.25
C THR A 195 -15.46 -2.18 -21.06
N TRP A 196 -14.18 -2.11 -21.42
CA TRP A 196 -13.22 -3.20 -21.28
C TRP A 196 -12.50 -3.21 -19.93
N GLY A 197 -12.80 -2.26 -19.03
CA GLY A 197 -12.16 -2.17 -17.71
C GLY A 197 -10.67 -1.82 -17.77
N LEU A 198 -10.24 -1.12 -18.82
CA LEU A 198 -8.85 -0.63 -18.95
C LEU A 198 -8.64 0.73 -18.26
N LEU A 199 -9.73 1.40 -17.87
CA LEU A 199 -9.83 2.64 -17.10
C LEU A 199 -10.88 2.47 -16.00
#